data_AF-A0A7S0LJW5-F1
#
_entry.id   AF-A0A7S0LJW5-F1
#
_cell.length_a   1.000
_cell.length_b   1.000
_cell.length_c   1.000
_cell.angle_alpha   90.00
_cell.angle_beta   90.00
_cell.angle_gamma   90.00
#
_symmetry.space_group_name_H-M   'P 1'
#
loop_
_entity.id
_entity.type
_entity.pdbx_description
1 polymer ?
#
loop_
_entity_poly.entity_id
_entity_poly.type
_entity_poly.pdbx_seq_one_letter_code
_entity_poly.pdbx_strand_id
1 'polypeptide(L)'
;DKAGNFVNLDIMMYKITALLAFIACTYAVPTPVNKEVAQATEDASMDEPGALRGRELFPLLMRCAYNGCSKSARQAARAAARHDELTMMNAYDANANSVKGPIKALEMKALNDDLHTVVASDSMCTRRHAMARAAGLAAGLALTQVKSPVFAAETKTVKMGTDNGQLVFQPDELKICKGDTVTWVNNKGGPHNVVFDEEEIPAGVSQESISMDGLLGEEGETFSKKFDTPGAYKYYCEPHRGAGMNGDLVVE
;
A
#
# COMPACT_ATOMS: atom_id res chain seq x y z
N ASP A 1 -26.10 5.59 64.09
CA ASP A 1 -25.53 4.21 64.03
C ASP A 1 -26.12 3.50 62.81
N LYS A 2 -25.35 3.15 61.78
CA LYS A 2 -24.30 2.10 61.69
C LYS A 2 -24.86 0.66 61.66
N ALA A 3 -25.32 0.26 60.48
CA ALA A 3 -25.18 -1.06 59.88
C ALA A 3 -25.12 -0.81 58.35
N GLY A 4 -24.36 -1.51 57.53
CA GLY A 4 -23.66 -2.77 57.72
C GLY A 4 -23.68 -3.53 56.40
N ASN A 5 -22.71 -3.21 55.53
CA ASN A 5 -22.30 -3.94 54.32
C ASN A 5 -22.50 -5.47 54.40
N PHE A 6 -22.81 -6.11 53.26
CA PHE A 6 -22.13 -7.33 52.74
C PHE A 6 -22.83 -7.89 51.49
N VAL A 7 -22.68 -7.25 50.31
CA VAL A 7 -22.64 -7.91 48.98
C VAL A 7 -22.25 -6.89 47.91
N ASN A 8 -21.04 -7.03 47.35
CA ASN A 8 -20.59 -6.65 45.99
C ASN A 8 -19.05 -6.53 45.93
N LEU A 9 -18.32 -7.59 46.34
CA LEU A 9 -16.86 -7.67 46.18
C LEU A 9 -16.38 -9.05 45.68
N ASP A 10 -17.25 -9.83 45.02
CA ASP A 10 -16.92 -11.18 44.53
C ASP A 10 -17.06 -11.36 43.01
N ILE A 11 -17.44 -10.30 42.26
CA ILE A 11 -17.64 -10.38 40.80
C ILE A 11 -16.38 -9.94 40.02
N MET A 12 -15.43 -9.25 40.66
CA MET A 12 -14.27 -8.63 40.00
C MET A 12 -12.97 -9.46 39.99
N MET A 13 -13.00 -10.74 40.39
CA MET A 13 -11.78 -11.54 40.58
C MET A 13 -11.77 -12.92 39.88
N TYR A 14 -12.62 -13.13 38.86
CA TYR A 14 -12.68 -14.40 38.11
C TYR A 14 -12.71 -14.24 36.58
N LYS A 15 -12.09 -13.17 36.04
CA LYS A 15 -11.89 -12.97 34.58
C LYS A 15 -10.43 -12.65 34.20
N ILE A 16 -9.47 -13.08 35.01
CA ILE A 16 -8.02 -12.83 34.80
C ILE A 16 -7.26 -14.10 34.35
N THR A 17 -7.88 -15.28 34.35
CA THR A 17 -7.21 -16.57 34.05
C THR A 17 -7.82 -17.30 32.85
N ALA A 18 -7.77 -16.70 31.66
CA ALA A 18 -8.16 -17.35 30.40
C ALA A 18 -7.48 -16.78 29.14
N LEU A 19 -6.19 -16.42 29.20
CA LEU A 19 -5.41 -16.06 28.00
C LEU A 19 -3.91 -16.39 28.11
N LEU A 20 -3.59 -17.67 28.28
CA LEU A 20 -2.22 -18.21 28.17
C LEU A 20 -2.20 -19.51 27.36
N ALA A 21 -2.27 -19.39 26.03
CA ALA A 21 -1.86 -20.40 25.07
C ALA A 21 -1.59 -19.73 23.71
N PHE A 22 -0.62 -20.26 22.94
CA PHE A 22 -0.18 -19.76 21.62
C PHE A 22 0.62 -18.45 21.59
N ILE A 23 1.77 -18.43 22.30
CA ILE A 23 2.97 -17.73 21.80
C ILE A 23 4.07 -18.77 21.61
N ALA A 24 4.24 -19.21 20.35
CA ALA A 24 5.37 -20.04 19.92
C ALA A 24 5.55 -19.93 18.40
N CYS A 25 6.20 -18.85 17.93
CA CYS A 25 6.70 -18.78 16.57
C CYS A 25 8.12 -18.16 16.56
N THR A 26 9.09 -19.06 16.68
CA THR A 26 10.46 -18.98 16.15
C THR A 26 10.99 -17.61 15.70
N TYR A 27 11.94 -17.08 16.46
CA TYR A 27 12.91 -16.10 15.96
C TYR A 27 13.78 -16.75 14.87
N ALA A 28 13.95 -16.06 13.74
CA ALA A 28 14.97 -16.35 12.75
C ALA A 28 15.63 -15.04 12.32
N VAL A 29 16.88 -14.84 12.73
CA VAL A 29 17.70 -13.67 12.37
C VAL A 29 18.50 -14.00 11.11
N PRO A 30 18.41 -13.21 10.01
CA PRO A 30 19.32 -13.35 8.88
C PRO A 30 20.67 -12.67 9.20
N THR A 31 21.76 -13.42 9.06
CA THR A 31 23.13 -12.89 9.12
C THR A 31 23.55 -12.27 7.79
N PRO A 32 24.51 -11.32 7.78
CA PRO A 32 24.99 -10.69 6.55
C PRO A 32 25.91 -11.64 5.76
N VAL A 33 25.70 -11.72 4.44
CA VAL A 33 26.63 -12.37 3.50
C VAL A 33 27.56 -11.33 2.91
N ASN A 34 28.87 -11.56 3.03
CA ASN A 34 29.91 -10.69 2.50
C ASN A 34 29.92 -10.69 0.97
N LYS A 35 30.20 -9.51 0.37
CA LYS A 35 30.53 -9.40 -1.05
C LYS A 35 32.03 -9.64 -1.24
N GLU A 36 32.38 -10.61 -2.07
CA GLU A 36 33.70 -10.63 -2.72
C GLU A 36 33.60 -10.07 -4.14
N VAL A 37 34.70 -9.46 -4.57
CA VAL A 37 34.82 -8.66 -5.79
C VAL A 37 35.39 -9.52 -6.91
N ALA A 38 34.82 -9.41 -8.11
CA ALA A 38 35.50 -9.74 -9.36
C ALA A 38 35.30 -8.57 -10.34
N GLN A 39 36.39 -8.15 -10.98
CA GLN A 39 36.52 -6.84 -11.62
C GLN A 39 37.02 -6.98 -13.06
N ALA A 40 36.32 -6.34 -14.00
CA ALA A 40 36.75 -5.99 -15.35
C ALA A 40 35.81 -4.84 -15.82
N THR A 41 36.21 -3.62 -16.23
CA THR A 41 37.14 -3.21 -17.32
C THR A 41 36.71 -3.82 -18.66
N GLU A 42 36.44 -3.12 -19.77
CA GLU A 42 36.49 -1.69 -20.17
C GLU A 42 35.22 -1.39 -21.02
N ASP A 43 34.88 -0.19 -21.52
CA ASP A 43 35.57 1.10 -21.64
C ASP A 43 34.58 2.30 -21.40
N ALA A 44 34.78 3.46 -22.06
CA ALA A 44 33.73 4.46 -22.30
C ALA A 44 33.97 5.21 -23.62
N SER A 45 32.92 5.39 -24.43
CA SER A 45 32.87 6.46 -25.44
C SER A 45 31.42 6.99 -25.61
N MET A 46 31.30 8.31 -25.75
CA MET A 46 30.05 9.07 -25.89
C MET A 46 29.81 9.41 -27.36
N ASP A 47 28.54 9.50 -27.79
CA ASP A 47 27.99 10.73 -28.41
C ASP A 47 26.47 10.60 -28.73
N GLU A 48 25.80 11.75 -28.70
CA GLU A 48 24.33 12.02 -28.75
C GLU A 48 23.72 12.01 -30.20
N PRO A 49 22.42 12.35 -30.44
CA PRO A 49 21.20 12.22 -29.62
C PRO A 49 19.98 11.59 -30.35
N GLY A 50 18.95 11.22 -29.58
CA GLY A 50 17.54 11.51 -29.92
C GLY A 50 16.75 10.53 -30.82
N ALA A 51 15.82 9.78 -30.21
CA ALA A 51 14.47 9.54 -30.73
C ALA A 51 13.56 8.86 -29.68
N LEU A 52 12.36 9.42 -29.46
CA LEU A 52 11.33 8.83 -28.60
C LEU A 52 10.86 7.48 -29.18
N ARG A 53 11.13 6.37 -28.49
CA ARG A 53 10.43 5.08 -28.70
C ARG A 53 10.12 4.40 -27.36
N GLY A 54 8.92 3.85 -27.29
CA GLY A 54 8.40 3.20 -26.09
C GLY A 54 9.25 2.01 -25.65
N ARG A 55 9.20 1.70 -24.35
CA ARG A 55 9.94 0.58 -23.75
C ARG A 55 9.25 -0.75 -24.05
N GLU A 56 9.35 -1.18 -25.31
CA GLU A 56 9.02 -2.54 -25.73
C GLU A 56 9.97 -3.52 -25.03
N LEU A 57 9.49 -4.14 -23.94
CA LEU A 57 10.19 -5.17 -23.19
C LEU A 57 10.20 -6.50 -23.97
N PHE A 58 10.91 -6.59 -25.09
CA PHE A 58 11.48 -7.85 -25.63
C PHE A 58 12.43 -7.56 -26.80
N PRO A 59 13.76 -7.73 -26.61
CA PRO A 59 14.49 -8.55 -27.57
C PRO A 59 15.67 -9.34 -26.96
N LEU A 60 15.45 -10.60 -26.57
CA LEU A 60 16.53 -11.59 -26.38
C LEU A 60 16.42 -12.81 -27.31
N LEU A 61 15.59 -12.75 -28.35
CA LEU A 61 15.36 -13.87 -29.29
C LEU A 61 15.50 -13.52 -30.79
N MET A 62 16.07 -12.36 -31.14
CA MET A 62 16.35 -11.97 -32.53
C MET A 62 17.85 -11.96 -32.91
N ARG A 63 18.56 -13.05 -32.55
CA ARG A 63 19.94 -13.30 -33.05
C ARG A 63 20.14 -14.67 -33.73
N CYS A 64 19.07 -15.46 -33.92
CA CYS A 64 19.14 -16.76 -34.62
C CYS A 64 18.55 -16.75 -36.06
N ALA A 65 18.18 -15.58 -36.59
CA ALA A 65 17.54 -15.46 -37.90
C ALA A 65 18.51 -15.47 -39.10
N TYR A 66 19.80 -15.17 -38.89
CA TYR A 66 20.81 -15.15 -39.95
C TYR A 66 21.93 -16.17 -39.67
N ASN A 67 22.07 -17.10 -40.62
CA ASN A 67 23.07 -18.17 -40.72
C ASN A 67 22.91 -19.37 -39.75
N GLY A 68 22.44 -20.50 -40.31
CA GLY A 68 22.98 -21.82 -39.93
C GLY A 68 22.11 -22.79 -39.12
N CYS A 69 20.85 -22.48 -38.78
CA CYS A 69 20.06 -23.39 -37.95
C CYS A 69 19.51 -24.63 -38.71
N SER A 70 19.63 -25.81 -38.11
CA SER A 70 19.30 -27.11 -38.72
C SER A 70 17.79 -27.30 -38.93
N LYS A 71 17.39 -28.38 -39.64
CA LYS A 71 15.98 -28.58 -40.05
C LYS A 71 14.98 -28.64 -38.87
N SER A 72 15.41 -29.06 -37.68
CA SER A 72 14.57 -29.10 -36.47
C SER A 72 14.19 -27.71 -35.94
N ALA A 73 15.07 -26.71 -36.02
CA ALA A 73 14.81 -25.37 -35.51
C ALA A 73 13.69 -24.63 -36.28
N ARG A 74 13.55 -24.90 -37.59
CA ARG A 74 12.44 -24.38 -38.41
C ARG A 74 11.08 -24.95 -38.02
N GLN A 75 11.05 -26.10 -37.36
CA GLN A 75 9.81 -26.73 -36.89
C GLN A 75 9.37 -26.13 -35.55
N ALA A 76 10.31 -25.83 -34.65
CA ALA A 76 10.05 -25.07 -33.42
C ALA A 76 9.53 -23.63 -33.70
N ALA A 77 10.16 -22.91 -34.64
CA ALA A 77 9.72 -21.56 -35.03
C ALA A 77 8.30 -21.54 -35.63
N ARG A 78 7.89 -22.61 -36.32
CA ARG A 78 6.52 -22.76 -36.86
C ARG A 78 5.48 -23.17 -35.82
N ALA A 79 5.89 -23.72 -34.67
CA ALA A 79 4.99 -23.95 -33.53
C ALA A 79 4.70 -22.63 -32.79
N ALA A 80 5.71 -21.78 -32.58
CA ALA A 80 5.53 -20.46 -31.99
C ALA A 80 4.62 -19.53 -32.81
N ALA A 81 4.60 -19.68 -34.14
CA ALA A 81 3.74 -18.90 -35.04
C ALA A 81 2.28 -19.41 -35.17
N ARG A 82 1.83 -20.34 -34.31
CA ARG A 82 0.43 -20.82 -34.27
C ARG A 82 -0.30 -20.53 -32.96
N HIS A 83 0.16 -19.53 -32.21
CA HIS A 83 -0.57 -18.97 -31.08
C HIS A 83 -0.95 -17.50 -31.35
N ASP A 84 -1.74 -17.29 -32.42
CA ASP A 84 -2.53 -16.07 -32.61
C ASP A 84 -3.93 -16.24 -31.98
N GLU A 85 -3.92 -16.67 -30.72
CA GLU A 85 -5.06 -16.65 -29.82
C GLU A 85 -4.48 -16.45 -28.42
N LEU A 86 -4.69 -15.27 -27.82
CA LEU A 86 -4.21 -14.94 -26.47
C LEU A 86 -4.89 -15.85 -25.44
N THR A 87 -4.28 -17.00 -25.15
CA THR A 87 -4.65 -17.83 -24.00
C THR A 87 -4.08 -17.21 -22.73
N MET A 88 -4.66 -16.08 -22.31
CA MET A 88 -4.37 -15.46 -21.02
C MET A 88 -4.86 -16.38 -19.90
N MET A 89 -3.91 -16.95 -19.15
CA MET A 89 -4.07 -17.53 -17.81
C MET A 89 -5.26 -18.51 -17.62
N ASN A 90 -5.05 -19.77 -18.00
CA ASN A 90 -5.77 -20.88 -17.38
C ASN A 90 -5.12 -21.19 -16.01
N ALA A 91 -5.43 -20.36 -15.01
CA ALA A 91 -4.99 -20.49 -13.62
C ALA A 91 -6.18 -20.47 -12.64
N TYR A 92 -7.33 -20.99 -13.08
CA TYR A 92 -8.57 -21.05 -12.30
C TYR A 92 -9.27 -22.40 -12.47
N ASP A 93 -8.62 -23.50 -12.06
CA ASP A 93 -9.35 -24.75 -11.80
C ASP A 93 -10.03 -24.68 -10.43
N ALA A 94 -11.09 -23.87 -10.37
CA ALA A 94 -11.99 -23.75 -9.23
C ALA A 94 -13.43 -23.89 -9.77
N ASN A 95 -13.85 -25.14 -9.98
CA ASN A 95 -15.21 -25.53 -10.34
C ASN A 95 -15.74 -24.92 -11.66
N ALA A 96 -15.21 -25.41 -12.78
CA ALA A 96 -15.67 -25.07 -14.13
C ALA A 96 -17.10 -25.57 -14.49
N ASN A 97 -17.89 -26.09 -13.53
CA ASN A 97 -19.25 -26.60 -13.72
C ASN A 97 -20.29 -25.93 -12.81
N SER A 98 -20.24 -24.61 -12.66
CA SER A 98 -21.45 -23.81 -12.42
C SER A 98 -21.34 -22.40 -13.01
N VAL A 99 -22.50 -21.85 -13.40
CA VAL A 99 -22.68 -20.52 -14.01
C VAL A 99 -21.94 -20.34 -15.35
N LYS A 100 -22.47 -20.96 -16.42
CA LYS A 100 -22.40 -20.37 -17.77
C LYS A 100 -23.50 -19.31 -17.86
N GLY A 101 -23.17 -18.05 -17.59
CA GLY A 101 -24.17 -16.97 -17.53
C GLY A 101 -23.56 -15.59 -17.74
N PRO A 102 -24.40 -14.56 -18.02
CA PRO A 102 -23.94 -13.22 -18.38
C PRO A 102 -23.14 -12.52 -17.27
N ILE A 103 -23.31 -12.93 -16.01
CA ILE A 103 -22.59 -12.37 -14.85
C ILE A 103 -21.07 -12.54 -15.00
N LYS A 104 -20.59 -13.75 -15.36
CA LYS A 104 -19.14 -13.99 -15.54
C LYS A 104 -18.55 -13.16 -16.69
N ALA A 105 -19.33 -12.87 -17.74
CA ALA A 105 -18.87 -12.01 -18.84
C ALA A 105 -18.73 -10.54 -18.39
N LEU A 106 -19.63 -10.05 -17.53
CA LEU A 106 -19.56 -8.71 -16.95
C LEU A 106 -18.38 -8.58 -15.97
N GLU A 107 -18.14 -9.60 -15.15
CA GLU A 107 -17.00 -9.66 -14.22
C GLU A 107 -15.66 -9.70 -14.97
N MET A 108 -15.53 -10.55 -16.00
CA MET A 108 -14.32 -10.59 -16.83
C MET A 108 -14.09 -9.30 -17.62
N LYS A 109 -15.15 -8.63 -18.10
CA LYS A 109 -14.99 -7.30 -18.72
C LYS A 109 -14.49 -6.27 -17.71
N ALA A 110 -15.10 -6.21 -16.53
CA ALA A 110 -14.70 -5.27 -15.49
C ALA A 110 -13.24 -5.50 -15.05
N LEU A 111 -12.81 -6.76 -14.92
CA LEU A 111 -11.42 -7.12 -14.65
C LEU A 111 -10.45 -6.61 -15.74
N ASN A 112 -10.83 -6.75 -17.02
CA ASN A 112 -10.03 -6.22 -18.13
C ASN A 112 -10.00 -4.68 -18.16
N ASP A 113 -11.15 -4.03 -17.91
CA ASP A 113 -11.25 -2.57 -17.80
C ASP A 113 -10.34 -2.04 -16.67
N ASP A 114 -10.38 -2.69 -15.50
CA ASP A 114 -9.53 -2.35 -14.36
C ASP A 114 -8.04 -2.58 -14.66
N LEU A 115 -7.65 -3.70 -15.28
CA LEU A 115 -6.26 -3.95 -15.66
C LEU A 115 -5.74 -2.89 -16.65
N HIS A 116 -6.56 -2.48 -17.63
CA HIS A 116 -6.24 -1.36 -18.52
C HIS A 116 -6.10 -0.05 -17.74
N THR A 117 -7.01 0.24 -16.80
CA THR A 117 -6.91 1.44 -15.93
C THR A 117 -5.60 1.48 -15.16
N VAL A 118 -5.05 0.35 -14.69
CA VAL A 118 -3.77 0.37 -13.97
C VAL A 118 -2.60 0.76 -14.88
N VAL A 119 -2.56 0.25 -16.11
CA VAL A 119 -1.47 0.54 -17.06
C VAL A 119 -1.58 1.95 -17.64
N ALA A 120 -2.79 2.46 -17.82
CA ALA A 120 -3.05 3.74 -18.50
C ALA A 120 -3.21 4.95 -17.58
N SER A 121 -3.35 4.78 -16.26
CA SER A 121 -3.59 5.90 -15.33
C SER A 121 -2.32 6.43 -14.67
N ASP A 122 -2.18 7.76 -14.63
CA ASP A 122 -1.07 8.45 -13.94
C ASP A 122 -1.30 8.66 -12.43
N SER A 123 -2.54 8.72 -11.95
CA SER A 123 -2.84 8.85 -10.51
C SER A 123 -2.48 7.58 -9.74
N MET A 124 -1.82 7.76 -8.60
CA MET A 124 -1.47 6.66 -7.68
C MET A 124 -2.73 5.97 -7.19
N CYS A 125 -3.71 6.76 -6.77
CA CYS A 125 -4.96 6.27 -6.20
C CYS A 125 -5.83 5.57 -7.24
N THR A 126 -5.96 6.13 -8.44
CA THR A 126 -6.70 5.48 -9.53
C THR A 126 -6.13 4.10 -9.86
N ARG A 127 -4.79 3.97 -9.96
CA ARG A 127 -4.13 2.67 -10.13
C ARG A 127 -4.36 1.74 -8.93
N ARG A 128 -4.25 2.24 -7.69
CA ARG A 128 -4.44 1.41 -6.48
C ARG A 128 -5.86 0.85 -6.37
N HIS A 129 -6.88 1.69 -6.60
CA HIS A 129 -8.27 1.26 -6.62
C HIS A 129 -8.55 0.26 -7.75
N ALA A 130 -8.00 0.46 -8.95
CA ALA A 130 -8.15 -0.48 -10.06
C ALA A 130 -7.45 -1.82 -9.79
N MET A 131 -6.22 -1.81 -9.27
CA MET A 131 -5.50 -3.03 -8.86
C MET A 131 -6.26 -3.82 -7.78
N ALA A 132 -6.78 -3.12 -6.77
CA ALA A 132 -7.58 -3.76 -5.73
C ALA A 132 -8.83 -4.42 -6.35
N ARG A 133 -9.60 -3.70 -7.17
CA ARG A 133 -10.80 -4.26 -7.83
C ARG A 133 -10.47 -5.46 -8.71
N ALA A 134 -9.42 -5.37 -9.52
CA ALA A 134 -8.95 -6.47 -10.35
C ALA A 134 -8.59 -7.71 -9.50
N ALA A 135 -7.82 -7.54 -8.42
CA ALA A 135 -7.47 -8.62 -7.51
C ALA A 135 -8.71 -9.23 -6.82
N GLY A 136 -9.68 -8.41 -6.43
CA GLY A 136 -10.94 -8.85 -5.85
C GLY A 136 -11.80 -9.67 -6.82
N LEU A 137 -11.94 -9.22 -8.07
CA LEU A 137 -12.67 -9.94 -9.12
C LEU A 137 -11.96 -11.26 -9.48
N ALA A 138 -10.63 -11.25 -9.58
CA ALA A 138 -9.83 -12.46 -9.79
C ALA A 138 -9.94 -13.46 -8.62
N ALA A 139 -10.16 -12.97 -7.40
CA ALA A 139 -10.46 -13.79 -6.22
C ALA A 139 -11.93 -14.24 -6.12
N GLY A 140 -12.78 -13.93 -7.11
CA GLY A 140 -14.19 -14.33 -7.15
C GLY A 140 -15.13 -13.47 -6.30
N LEU A 141 -14.71 -12.27 -5.87
CA LEU A 141 -15.60 -11.32 -5.20
C LEU A 141 -16.56 -10.67 -6.19
N ALA A 142 -17.77 -10.36 -5.72
CA ALA A 142 -18.80 -9.75 -6.56
C ALA A 142 -18.46 -8.30 -6.92
N LEU A 143 -18.90 -7.85 -8.10
CA LEU A 143 -18.74 -6.46 -8.57
C LEU A 143 -19.23 -5.38 -7.59
N THR A 144 -20.21 -5.70 -6.74
CA THR A 144 -20.72 -4.80 -5.69
C THR A 144 -19.78 -4.66 -4.50
N GLN A 145 -19.02 -5.72 -4.17
CA GLN A 145 -18.08 -5.74 -3.04
C GLN A 145 -16.83 -4.93 -3.39
N VAL A 146 -16.23 -5.20 -4.56
CA VAL A 146 -14.99 -4.54 -5.01
C VAL A 146 -15.17 -3.04 -5.27
N LYS A 147 -16.40 -2.61 -5.58
CA LYS A 147 -16.75 -1.18 -5.77
C LYS A 147 -16.98 -0.42 -4.46
N SER A 148 -16.90 -1.07 -3.30
CA SER A 148 -16.99 -0.38 -2.01
C SER A 148 -15.84 0.62 -1.83
N PRO A 149 -16.07 1.85 -1.34
CA PRO A 149 -15.00 2.83 -1.11
C PRO A 149 -13.96 2.34 -0.08
N VAL A 150 -14.35 1.43 0.82
CA VAL A 150 -13.46 0.83 1.83
C VAL A 150 -12.56 -0.27 1.24
N PHE A 151 -12.90 -0.82 0.06
CA PHE A 151 -12.23 -2.01 -0.48
C PHE A 151 -10.72 -1.82 -0.74
N ALA A 152 -10.29 -0.58 -1.01
CA ALA A 152 -8.90 -0.22 -1.21
C ALA A 152 -8.45 0.92 -0.29
N ALA A 153 -9.11 1.08 0.87
CA ALA A 153 -8.67 1.99 1.91
C ALA A 153 -7.47 1.39 2.65
N GLU A 154 -6.48 2.23 2.94
CA GLU A 154 -5.22 1.86 3.57
C GLU A 154 -5.00 2.70 4.84
N THR A 155 -4.30 2.14 5.83
CA THR A 155 -3.78 2.91 6.97
C THR A 155 -2.30 3.20 6.77
N LYS A 156 -1.92 4.47 6.78
CA LYS A 156 -0.52 4.93 6.76
C LYS A 156 -0.07 5.30 8.16
N THR A 157 1.15 4.94 8.52
CA THR A 157 1.74 5.29 9.82
C THR A 157 2.71 6.46 9.67
N VAL A 158 2.60 7.45 10.55
CA VAL A 158 3.55 8.56 10.72
C VAL A 158 4.14 8.48 12.12
N LYS A 159 5.46 8.39 12.26
CA LYS A 159 6.12 8.52 13.56
C LYS A 159 6.19 9.99 13.96
N MET A 160 5.94 10.28 15.23
CA MET A 160 6.20 11.57 15.85
C MET A 160 7.52 11.49 16.61
N GLY A 161 8.53 12.15 16.06
CA GLY A 161 9.94 11.99 16.43
C GLY A 161 10.60 10.83 15.69
N THR A 162 11.79 11.05 15.13
CA THR A 162 12.60 9.97 14.52
C THR A 162 13.20 9.05 15.59
N ASP A 163 13.67 7.87 15.18
CA ASP A 163 14.34 6.92 16.10
C ASP A 163 15.63 7.49 16.73
N ASN A 164 16.20 8.56 16.15
CA ASN A 164 17.33 9.32 16.68
C ASN A 164 16.91 10.52 17.55
N GLY A 165 15.62 10.68 17.86
CA GLY A 165 15.10 11.77 18.70
C GLY A 165 14.93 13.13 18.03
N GLN A 166 15.08 13.24 16.70
CA GLN A 166 14.78 14.49 15.99
C GLN A 166 13.29 14.79 16.02
N LEU A 167 12.93 16.04 16.34
CA LEU A 167 11.56 16.54 16.49
C LEU A 167 10.92 16.83 15.14
N VAL A 168 10.63 15.78 14.37
CA VAL A 168 9.94 15.84 13.06
C VAL A 168 8.90 14.73 12.96
N PHE A 169 7.92 14.91 12.08
CA PHE A 169 7.11 13.79 11.60
C PHE A 169 7.93 12.92 10.65
N GLN A 170 7.72 11.61 10.65
CA GLN A 170 8.40 10.68 9.75
C GLN A 170 7.41 9.65 9.16
N PRO A 171 7.08 9.73 7.86
CA PRO A 171 7.45 10.81 6.93
C PRO A 171 6.81 12.16 7.33
N ASP A 172 7.45 13.25 6.92
CA ASP A 172 6.97 14.63 7.00
C ASP A 172 6.02 14.96 5.83
N GLU A 173 6.39 14.56 4.61
CA GLU A 173 5.51 14.56 3.43
C GLU A 173 4.81 13.21 3.26
N LEU A 174 3.47 13.19 3.31
CA LEU A 174 2.66 11.99 3.12
C LEU A 174 1.61 12.17 2.00
N LYS A 175 1.48 11.15 1.15
CA LYS A 175 0.47 11.11 0.09
C LYS A 175 -0.43 9.88 0.23
N ILE A 176 -1.74 10.11 0.33
CA ILE A 176 -2.77 9.10 0.54
C ILE A 176 -3.91 9.27 -0.47
N CYS A 177 -4.83 8.31 -0.48
CA CYS A 177 -6.06 8.41 -1.26
C CYS A 177 -7.25 8.78 -0.36
N LYS A 178 -8.26 9.38 -0.96
CA LYS A 178 -9.58 9.50 -0.35
C LYS A 178 -10.06 8.15 0.19
N GLY A 179 -10.43 8.14 1.47
CA GLY A 179 -10.87 6.97 2.23
C GLY A 179 -9.79 6.36 3.11
N ASP A 180 -8.52 6.75 2.96
CA ASP A 180 -7.41 6.27 3.79
C ASP A 180 -7.44 6.85 5.21
N THR A 181 -6.76 6.15 6.11
CA THR A 181 -6.52 6.57 7.48
C THR A 181 -5.03 6.88 7.67
N VAL A 182 -4.72 7.95 8.38
CA VAL A 182 -3.37 8.21 8.90
C VAL A 182 -3.36 7.95 10.39
N THR A 183 -2.37 7.21 10.86
CA THR A 183 -2.10 6.92 12.27
C THR A 183 -0.77 7.55 12.65
N TRP A 184 -0.81 8.58 13.48
CA TRP A 184 0.37 9.16 14.10
C TRP A 184 0.71 8.38 15.37
N VAL A 185 1.97 8.00 15.53
CA VAL A 185 2.48 7.21 16.67
C VAL A 185 3.54 8.03 17.39
N ASN A 186 3.36 8.28 18.68
CA ASN A 186 4.39 8.89 19.52
C ASN A 186 5.60 7.94 19.59
N ASN A 187 6.76 8.36 19.09
CA ASN A 187 7.93 7.49 18.92
C ASN A 187 9.11 7.92 19.78
N LYS A 188 9.55 9.17 19.69
CA LYS A 188 10.65 9.74 20.49
C LYS A 188 10.49 11.25 20.69
N GLY A 189 11.06 11.78 21.77
CA GLY A 189 11.13 13.22 22.00
C GLY A 189 9.76 13.89 22.21
N GLY A 190 8.78 13.15 22.73
CA GLY A 190 7.48 13.70 23.12
C GLY A 190 7.59 14.64 24.34
N PRO A 191 6.48 15.28 24.74
CA PRO A 191 5.13 15.03 24.24
C PRO A 191 4.85 15.63 22.86
N HIS A 192 3.99 14.97 22.08
CA HIS A 192 3.61 15.41 20.73
C HIS A 192 2.09 15.51 20.56
N ASN A 193 1.64 16.41 19.68
CA ASN A 193 0.26 16.45 19.21
C ASN A 193 0.20 16.66 17.69
N VAL A 194 -1.02 16.68 17.14
CA VAL A 194 -1.27 16.79 15.69
C VAL A 194 -2.36 17.83 15.47
N VAL A 195 -1.95 19.05 15.17
CA VAL A 195 -2.85 20.19 14.96
C VAL A 195 -2.77 20.62 13.51
N PHE A 196 -3.91 20.60 12.81
CA PHE A 196 -4.01 21.08 11.44
C PHE A 196 -4.13 22.60 11.40
N ASP A 197 -3.56 23.23 10.37
CA ASP A 197 -3.62 24.67 10.17
C ASP A 197 -4.93 25.03 9.45
N GLU A 198 -5.76 25.91 10.03
CA GLU A 198 -7.11 26.21 9.55
C GLU A 198 -7.13 26.84 8.15
N GLU A 199 -6.09 27.60 7.80
CA GLU A 199 -5.97 28.26 6.49
C GLU A 199 -5.44 27.32 5.38
N GLU A 200 -4.89 26.16 5.75
CA GLU A 200 -4.15 25.25 4.86
C GLU A 200 -4.75 23.82 4.86
N ILE A 201 -6.09 23.75 4.95
CA ILE A 201 -6.89 22.54 4.77
C ILE A 201 -8.03 22.75 3.74
N PRO A 202 -8.61 21.69 3.15
CA PRO A 202 -9.63 21.84 2.12
C PRO A 202 -10.94 22.43 2.66
N ALA A 203 -11.54 23.32 1.87
CA ALA A 203 -12.79 23.99 2.23
C ALA A 203 -13.91 23.00 2.61
N GLY A 204 -14.59 23.27 3.72
CA GLY A 204 -15.65 22.42 4.27
C GLY A 204 -15.16 21.30 5.20
N VAL A 205 -13.85 21.18 5.42
CA VAL A 205 -13.29 20.37 6.52
C VAL A 205 -13.17 21.23 7.78
N SER A 206 -13.62 20.72 8.92
CA SER A 206 -13.42 21.36 10.23
C SER A 206 -12.05 20.99 10.78
N GLN A 207 -11.22 22.00 11.09
CA GLN A 207 -9.89 21.86 11.69
C GLN A 207 -9.95 21.09 13.03
N GLU A 208 -10.88 21.46 13.92
CA GLU A 208 -11.12 20.78 15.21
C GLU A 208 -11.43 19.29 15.00
N SER A 209 -12.16 18.95 13.93
CA SER A 209 -12.59 17.56 13.69
C SER A 209 -11.46 16.62 13.26
N ILE A 210 -10.37 17.15 12.68
CA ILE A 210 -9.22 16.38 12.18
C ILE A 210 -8.00 16.46 13.11
N SER A 211 -7.96 17.46 14.00
CA SER A 211 -6.86 17.71 14.93
C SER A 211 -7.01 16.92 16.24
N MET A 212 -5.92 16.90 17.00
CA MET A 212 -5.88 16.45 18.38
C MET A 212 -5.03 17.46 19.15
N ASP A 213 -5.67 18.29 19.96
CA ASP A 213 -4.98 19.29 20.80
C ASP A 213 -4.29 18.62 22.00
N GLY A 214 -4.83 17.48 22.45
CA GLY A 214 -4.27 16.65 23.50
C GLY A 214 -2.88 16.14 23.16
N LEU A 215 -1.99 16.16 24.16
CA LEU A 215 -0.61 15.69 24.03
C LEU A 215 -0.50 14.19 24.30
N LEU A 216 0.15 13.46 23.39
CA LEU A 216 0.63 12.10 23.63
C LEU A 216 2.01 12.17 24.28
N GLY A 217 2.14 11.55 25.45
CA GLY A 217 3.35 11.59 26.27
C GLY A 217 4.17 10.31 26.18
N GLU A 218 3.50 9.15 26.16
CA GLU A 218 4.15 7.84 26.24
C GLU A 218 4.45 7.26 24.86
N GLU A 219 5.58 6.57 24.72
CA GLU A 219 5.97 5.95 23.45
C GLU A 219 4.99 4.82 23.07
N GLY A 220 4.56 4.82 21.80
CA GLY A 220 3.55 3.90 21.29
C GLY A 220 2.10 4.38 21.43
N GLU A 221 1.84 5.52 22.09
CA GLU A 221 0.52 6.16 22.02
C GLU A 221 0.21 6.61 20.59
N THR A 222 -1.07 6.59 20.21
CA THR A 222 -1.48 6.85 18.82
C THR A 222 -2.68 7.78 18.70
N PHE A 223 -2.66 8.58 17.63
CA PHE A 223 -3.81 9.30 17.10
C PHE A 223 -4.12 8.75 15.71
N SER A 224 -5.40 8.63 15.32
CA SER A 224 -5.77 8.14 13.98
C SER A 224 -6.93 8.92 13.38
N LYS A 225 -6.80 9.35 12.13
CA LYS A 225 -7.83 10.08 11.40
C LYS A 225 -8.01 9.57 9.97
N LYS A 226 -9.27 9.38 9.57
CA LYS A 226 -9.68 9.05 8.20
C LYS A 226 -9.95 10.32 7.39
N PHE A 227 -9.51 10.33 6.13
CA PHE A 227 -9.59 11.48 5.23
C PHE A 227 -10.48 11.16 4.02
N ASP A 228 -11.62 11.85 3.89
CA ASP A 228 -12.60 11.64 2.81
C ASP A 228 -12.69 12.79 1.80
N THR A 229 -11.93 13.87 1.99
CA THR A 229 -11.93 15.05 1.13
C THR A 229 -10.55 15.18 0.45
N PRO A 230 -10.47 15.19 -0.89
CA PRO A 230 -9.21 15.44 -1.59
C PRO A 230 -8.69 16.86 -1.35
N GLY A 231 -7.36 17.02 -1.37
CA GLY A 231 -6.68 18.30 -1.22
C GLY A 231 -5.38 18.20 -0.42
N ALA A 232 -4.76 19.36 -0.20
CA ALA A 232 -3.61 19.50 0.69
C ALA A 232 -4.09 19.80 2.13
N TYR A 233 -3.35 19.29 3.10
CA TYR A 233 -3.58 19.43 4.53
C TYR A 233 -2.24 19.67 5.20
N LYS A 234 -2.01 20.88 5.74
CA LYS A 234 -0.84 21.16 6.56
C LYS A 234 -1.15 20.97 8.03
N TYR A 235 -0.20 20.38 8.76
CA TYR A 235 -0.30 20.18 10.20
C TYR A 235 1.05 20.34 10.88
N TYR A 236 1.02 20.52 12.20
CA TYR A 236 2.19 20.72 13.02
C TYR A 236 2.00 20.12 14.41
N CYS A 237 3.10 19.97 15.14
CA CYS A 237 3.11 19.64 16.56
C CYS A 237 3.34 20.93 17.35
N GLU A 238 2.38 21.36 18.18
CA GLU A 238 2.41 22.67 18.86
C GLU A 238 3.68 22.90 19.71
N PRO A 239 4.12 21.97 20.60
CA PRO A 239 5.36 22.14 21.35
C PRO A 239 6.62 22.30 20.49
N HIS A 240 6.58 21.81 19.24
CA HIS A 240 7.76 21.59 18.41
C HIS A 240 7.70 22.33 17.05
N ARG A 241 6.65 23.12 16.78
CA ARG A 241 6.51 23.92 15.54
C ARG A 241 7.71 24.84 15.31
N GLY A 242 8.20 25.48 16.38
CA GLY A 242 9.41 26.32 16.36
C GLY A 242 10.73 25.57 16.11
N ALA A 243 10.74 24.24 16.28
CA ALA A 243 11.86 23.37 15.93
C ALA A 243 11.75 22.79 14.51
N GLY A 244 10.67 23.12 13.77
CA GLY A 244 10.42 22.64 12.41
C GLY A 244 9.51 21.41 12.32
N MET A 245 8.83 21.01 13.40
CA MET A 245 7.93 19.84 13.39
C MET A 245 6.59 20.13 12.69
N ASN A 246 6.65 20.19 11.36
CA ASN A 246 5.52 20.37 10.45
C ASN A 246 5.38 19.11 9.56
N GLY A 247 4.18 18.88 9.04
CA GLY A 247 3.90 17.81 8.09
C GLY A 247 2.92 18.24 7.01
N ASP A 248 3.13 17.72 5.80
CA ASP A 248 2.33 18.00 4.62
C ASP A 248 1.62 16.71 4.19
N LEU A 249 0.29 16.72 4.22
CA LEU A 249 -0.55 15.59 3.79
C LEU A 249 -1.31 15.93 2.51
N VAL A 250 -1.14 15.13 1.46
CA VAL A 250 -1.90 15.24 0.20
C VAL A 250 -2.84 14.06 0.06
N VAL A 251 -4.13 14.36 -0.11
CA VAL A 251 -5.20 13.38 -0.38
C VAL A 251 -5.63 13.51 -1.85
N GLU A 252 -5.45 12.44 -2.64
CA GLU A 252 -6.02 12.33 -4.01
C GLU A 252 -7.45 11.75 -4.01
#